data_AF-A0A645H053-F1
#
_entry.id   AF-A0A645H053-F1
#
_cell.length_a   1.000
_cell.length_b   1.000
_cell.length_c   1.000
_cell.angle_alpha   90.00
_cell.angle_beta   90.00
_cell.angle_gamma   90.00
#
_symmetry.space_group_name_H-M   'P 1'
#
loop_
_entity.id
_entity.type
_entity.pdbx_description
1 polymer ?
#
loop_
_entity_poly.entity_id
_entity_poly.type
_entity_poly.pdbx_seq_one_letter_code
_entity_poly.pdbx_strand_id
1 'polypeptide(L)'
;MYNTPLGKSKFEFYSQLPDHTGNVGQFSMANEPSLHIPYLYNYAAQPWRTQKRIRTLIDQWFRNDLMGMPGDEDGGGMSAFVVFSMMGFYPVTPGLPIYVIGSPFFEHVTIELGDDKKFEIVCENYSKENKYIQSATLNGKEWNKSWFSHDELMMGGQLKFVMGNKANKKWAGSLTSVPPSFELK
;
A
#
# COMPACT_ATOMS: atom_id res chain seq x y z
N MET A 1 -15.60 -11.84 -1.63
CA MET A 1 -14.56 -10.78 -1.66
C MET A 1 -14.60 -10.18 -3.05
N TYR A 2 -15.05 -8.92 -3.20
CA TYR A 2 -15.55 -8.39 -4.49
C TYR A 2 -16.44 -9.39 -5.25
N ASN A 3 -17.38 -9.98 -4.51
CA ASN A 3 -18.25 -11.05 -4.99
C ASN A 3 -19.64 -10.53 -5.36
N THR A 4 -19.80 -9.21 -5.48
CA THR A 4 -21.03 -8.63 -6.04
C THR A 4 -21.10 -9.05 -7.51
N PRO A 5 -22.10 -9.82 -7.92
CA PRO A 5 -22.22 -10.22 -9.31
C PRO A 5 -22.41 -8.99 -10.20
N LEU A 6 -21.70 -8.95 -11.32
CA LEU A 6 -21.84 -7.90 -12.33
C LEU A 6 -23.19 -7.97 -13.10
N GLY A 7 -23.99 -9.01 -12.86
CA GLY A 7 -25.22 -9.28 -13.63
C GLY A 7 -24.98 -9.73 -15.08
N LYS A 8 -23.71 -9.84 -15.51
CA LYS A 8 -23.30 -10.28 -16.85
C LYS A 8 -22.36 -11.48 -16.79
N SER A 9 -22.31 -12.25 -17.88
CA SER A 9 -21.38 -13.39 -17.97
C SER A 9 -19.93 -12.93 -18.11
N LYS A 10 -18.98 -13.82 -17.80
CA LYS A 10 -17.55 -13.58 -18.02
C LYS A 10 -17.28 -13.22 -19.50
N PHE A 11 -17.88 -13.96 -20.43
CA PHE A 11 -17.67 -13.75 -21.87
C PHE A 11 -18.18 -12.38 -22.34
N GLU A 12 -19.36 -11.98 -21.88
CA GLU A 12 -19.94 -10.68 -22.19
C GLU A 12 -19.07 -9.54 -21.66
N PHE A 13 -18.54 -9.67 -20.44
CA PHE A 13 -17.61 -8.69 -19.88
C PHE A 13 -16.35 -8.53 -20.76
N TYR A 14 -15.67 -9.63 -21.09
CA TYR A 14 -14.44 -9.56 -21.88
C TYR A 14 -14.66 -9.22 -23.35
N SER A 15 -15.86 -9.41 -23.90
CA SER A 15 -16.18 -8.90 -25.24
C SER A 15 -16.20 -7.37 -25.30
N GLN A 16 -16.46 -6.69 -24.18
CA GLN A 16 -16.45 -5.23 -24.07
C GLN A 16 -15.10 -4.71 -23.57
N LEU A 17 -14.45 -5.43 -22.66
CA LEU A 17 -13.21 -5.04 -22.00
C LEU A 17 -12.17 -6.19 -22.11
N PRO A 18 -11.64 -6.46 -23.31
CA PRO A 18 -10.72 -7.59 -23.54
C PRO A 18 -9.41 -7.44 -22.76
N ASP A 19 -8.96 -6.19 -22.55
CA ASP A 19 -7.66 -5.89 -21.93
C ASP A 19 -7.75 -5.74 -20.39
N HIS A 20 -8.91 -5.99 -19.79
CA HIS A 20 -9.09 -5.89 -18.34
C HIS A 20 -8.61 -7.17 -17.64
N THR A 21 -7.29 -7.28 -17.43
CA THR A 21 -6.60 -8.41 -16.79
C THR A 21 -6.37 -8.20 -15.29
N GLY A 22 -5.71 -9.15 -14.60
CA GLY A 22 -5.37 -9.00 -13.18
C GLY A 22 -6.58 -8.94 -12.23
N ASN A 23 -7.71 -9.55 -12.60
CA ASN A 23 -9.01 -9.28 -11.97
C ASN A 23 -9.13 -9.92 -10.59
N VAL A 24 -9.54 -9.12 -9.61
CA VAL A 24 -9.98 -9.56 -8.29
C VAL A 24 -11.41 -9.06 -8.09
N GLY A 25 -12.38 -9.81 -8.64
CA GLY A 25 -13.73 -9.31 -8.83
C GLY A 25 -13.76 -8.25 -9.93
N GLN A 26 -14.27 -7.05 -9.62
CA GLN A 26 -14.27 -5.89 -10.54
C GLN A 26 -13.01 -5.03 -10.46
N PHE A 27 -12.15 -5.27 -9.46
CA PHE A 27 -10.86 -4.60 -9.37
C PHE A 27 -9.87 -5.23 -10.36
N SER A 28 -9.09 -4.42 -11.07
CA SER A 28 -7.98 -4.89 -11.90
C SER A 28 -6.66 -4.45 -11.27
N MET A 29 -5.76 -5.39 -10.97
CA MET A 29 -4.39 -5.03 -10.57
C MET A 29 -3.52 -4.61 -11.77
N ALA A 30 -4.02 -4.81 -12.99
CA ALA A 30 -3.26 -4.62 -14.22
C ALA A 30 -3.44 -3.23 -14.85
N ASN A 31 -4.10 -2.29 -14.14
CA ASN A 31 -4.49 -1.00 -14.71
C ASN A 31 -4.36 0.12 -13.66
N GLU A 32 -3.74 1.22 -14.06
CA GLU A 32 -3.29 2.31 -13.19
C GLU A 32 -4.41 3.02 -12.40
N PRO A 33 -5.63 3.22 -12.95
CA PRO A 33 -6.75 3.81 -12.19
C PRO A 33 -7.10 3.00 -10.94
N SER A 34 -6.69 1.74 -10.85
CA SER A 34 -7.00 0.88 -9.71
C SER A 34 -5.94 0.91 -8.62
N LEU A 35 -4.68 1.27 -8.91
CA LEU A 35 -3.54 1.05 -8.02
C LEU A 35 -3.69 1.69 -6.63
N HIS A 36 -4.30 2.87 -6.58
CA HIS A 36 -4.49 3.61 -5.33
C HIS A 36 -5.69 3.10 -4.50
N ILE A 37 -6.65 2.38 -5.09
CA ILE A 37 -7.91 1.98 -4.45
C ILE A 37 -7.71 1.22 -3.13
N PRO A 38 -6.76 0.24 -3.03
CA PRO A 38 -6.56 -0.48 -1.77
C PRO A 38 -6.15 0.43 -0.60
N TYR A 39 -5.47 1.55 -0.88
CA TYR A 39 -5.03 2.52 0.13
C TYR A 39 -6.19 3.39 0.65
N LEU A 40 -7.32 3.46 -0.05
CA LEU A 40 -8.48 4.24 0.37
C LEU A 40 -9.10 3.74 1.69
N TYR A 41 -8.82 2.51 2.11
CA TYR A 41 -9.24 2.05 3.44
C TYR A 41 -8.57 2.82 4.58
N ASN A 42 -7.38 3.41 4.37
CA ASN A 42 -6.75 4.26 5.38
C ASN A 42 -7.58 5.52 5.64
N TYR A 43 -8.17 6.11 4.60
CA TYR A 43 -9.05 7.27 4.68
C TYR A 43 -10.37 6.94 5.39
N ALA A 44 -10.78 5.67 5.39
CA ALA A 44 -11.94 5.17 6.12
C ALA A 44 -11.62 4.71 7.55
N ALA A 45 -10.45 5.07 8.10
CA ALA A 45 -9.95 4.62 9.41
C ALA A 45 -9.89 3.08 9.56
N GLN A 46 -9.64 2.36 8.45
CA GLN A 46 -9.55 0.90 8.42
C GLN A 46 -8.24 0.40 7.78
N PRO A 47 -7.06 0.89 8.21
CA PRO A 47 -5.78 0.60 7.53
C PRO A 47 -5.40 -0.89 7.53
N TRP A 48 -5.91 -1.69 8.47
CA TRP A 48 -5.70 -3.15 8.44
C TRP A 48 -6.28 -3.81 7.18
N ARG A 49 -7.28 -3.20 6.53
CA ARG A 49 -7.80 -3.68 5.24
C ARG A 49 -6.79 -3.39 4.13
N THR A 50 -6.18 -2.21 4.07
CA THR A 50 -5.08 -1.89 3.15
C THR A 50 -3.94 -2.88 3.30
N GLN A 51 -3.49 -3.12 4.54
CA GLN A 51 -2.41 -4.06 4.85
C GLN A 51 -2.70 -5.46 4.28
N LYS A 52 -3.90 -5.98 4.51
CA LYS A 52 -4.33 -7.27 3.95
C LYS A 52 -4.33 -7.24 2.43
N ARG A 53 -4.89 -6.18 1.82
CA ARG A 53 -5.13 -6.08 0.38
C ARG A 53 -3.83 -5.99 -0.40
N ILE A 54 -2.94 -5.08 -0.02
CA ILE A 54 -1.66 -4.87 -0.70
C ILE A 54 -0.83 -6.15 -0.66
N ARG A 55 -0.74 -6.80 0.51
CA ARG A 55 -0.05 -8.09 0.67
C ARG A 55 -0.60 -9.16 -0.28
N THR A 56 -1.93 -9.34 -0.30
CA THR A 56 -2.56 -10.32 -1.18
C THR A 56 -2.38 -9.98 -2.67
N LEU A 57 -2.56 -8.72 -3.06
CA LEU A 57 -2.55 -8.33 -4.47
C LEU A 57 -1.15 -8.43 -5.07
N ILE A 58 -0.11 -8.00 -4.34
CA ILE A 58 1.26 -8.10 -4.81
C ILE A 58 1.71 -9.56 -4.88
N ASP A 59 1.49 -10.34 -3.81
CA ASP A 59 1.84 -11.77 -3.80
C ASP A 59 1.16 -12.56 -4.92
N GLN A 60 -0.06 -12.16 -5.32
CA GLN A 60 -0.84 -12.87 -6.33
C GLN A 60 -0.43 -12.50 -7.76
N TRP A 61 -0.17 -11.22 -8.03
CA TRP A 61 -0.10 -10.70 -9.40
C TRP A 61 1.30 -10.36 -9.89
N PHE A 62 2.25 -10.10 -8.99
CA PHE A 62 3.60 -9.75 -9.35
C PHE A 62 4.56 -10.90 -9.01
N ARG A 63 5.24 -11.42 -10.02
CA ARG A 63 6.11 -12.60 -9.89
C ARG A 63 7.47 -12.31 -10.50
N ASN A 64 8.48 -13.06 -10.10
CA ASN A 64 9.85 -12.95 -10.62
C ASN A 64 10.10 -13.85 -11.84
N ASP A 65 9.06 -14.08 -12.65
CA ASP A 65 9.12 -14.91 -13.86
C ASP A 65 8.65 -14.12 -15.09
N LEU A 66 8.78 -14.72 -16.28
CA LEU A 66 8.45 -14.08 -17.57
C LEU A 66 7.01 -13.56 -17.62
N MET A 67 6.11 -14.15 -16.85
CA MET A 67 4.68 -13.82 -16.78
C MET A 67 4.38 -13.09 -15.47
N GLY A 68 5.35 -12.32 -14.97
CA GLY A 68 5.36 -11.68 -13.66
C GLY A 68 4.73 -10.29 -13.59
N MET A 69 4.21 -9.78 -14.71
CA MET A 69 3.46 -8.54 -14.79
C MET A 69 2.00 -8.86 -15.19
N PRO A 70 0.98 -8.39 -14.46
CA PRO A 70 -0.41 -8.75 -14.73
C PRO A 70 -1.03 -7.99 -15.92
N GLY A 71 -0.38 -6.94 -16.41
CA GLY A 71 -0.80 -6.07 -17.52
C GLY A 71 0.41 -5.41 -18.18
N ASP A 72 0.18 -4.27 -18.83
CA ASP A 72 1.27 -3.45 -19.36
C ASP A 72 2.12 -2.88 -18.21
N GLU A 73 3.40 -2.61 -18.47
CA GLU A 73 4.32 -2.08 -17.45
C GLU A 73 4.21 -0.57 -17.28
N ASP A 74 3.74 0.11 -18.35
CA ASP A 74 3.46 1.54 -18.42
C ASP A 74 4.62 2.45 -18.02
N GLY A 75 5.81 2.11 -18.54
CA GLY A 75 6.98 2.99 -18.51
C GLY A 75 7.52 3.25 -17.10
N GLY A 76 7.41 2.26 -16.22
CA GLY A 76 7.81 2.35 -14.81
C GLY A 76 6.63 2.51 -13.85
N GLY A 77 5.41 2.78 -14.31
CA GLY A 77 4.26 3.03 -13.46
C GLY A 77 3.93 1.85 -12.55
N MET A 78 3.85 0.65 -13.14
CA MET A 78 3.57 -0.59 -12.40
C MET A 78 4.73 -0.99 -11.49
N SER A 79 5.96 -0.91 -12.00
CA SER A 79 7.15 -1.23 -11.22
C SER A 79 7.31 -0.30 -10.01
N ALA A 80 7.08 1.00 -10.17
CA ALA A 80 7.14 1.97 -9.08
C ALA A 80 6.06 1.69 -8.02
N PHE A 81 4.84 1.35 -8.44
CA PHE A 81 3.79 0.93 -7.51
C PHE A 81 4.21 -0.25 -6.65
N VAL A 82 4.80 -1.28 -7.25
CA VAL A 82 5.29 -2.47 -6.53
C VAL A 82 6.39 -2.07 -5.55
N VAL A 83 7.38 -1.30 -5.98
CA VAL A 83 8.50 -0.87 -5.13
C VAL A 83 8.00 -0.08 -3.92
N PHE A 84 7.19 0.96 -4.13
CA PHE A 84 6.60 1.73 -3.03
C PHE A 84 5.81 0.83 -2.07
N SER A 85 4.90 0.04 -2.61
CA SER A 85 4.03 -0.82 -1.82
C SER A 85 4.81 -1.88 -1.03
N MET A 86 5.90 -2.41 -1.60
CA MET A 86 6.79 -3.37 -0.94
C MET A 86 7.61 -2.73 0.17
N MET A 87 8.05 -1.47 0.01
CA MET A 87 8.65 -0.68 1.09
C MET A 87 7.63 -0.44 2.23
N GLY A 88 6.34 -0.44 1.91
CA GLY A 88 5.26 -0.38 2.87
C GLY A 88 4.48 0.95 2.89
N PHE A 89 4.63 1.80 1.87
CA PHE A 89 3.90 3.05 1.76
C PHE A 89 3.69 3.47 0.30
N TYR A 90 2.73 4.35 0.00
CA TYR A 90 2.44 4.77 -1.38
C TYR A 90 1.96 6.23 -1.46
N PRO A 91 2.42 7.02 -2.46
CA PRO A 91 1.91 8.38 -2.70
C PRO A 91 0.56 8.33 -3.43
N VAL A 92 -0.54 8.26 -2.68
CA VAL A 92 -1.91 8.13 -3.25
C VAL A 92 -2.30 9.32 -4.12
N THR A 93 -1.93 10.54 -3.70
CA THR A 93 -2.25 11.79 -4.43
C THR A 93 -0.95 12.55 -4.71
N PRO A 94 -0.29 12.30 -5.84
CA PRO A 94 0.87 13.09 -6.25
C PRO A 94 0.55 14.60 -6.24
N GLY A 95 1.48 15.40 -5.70
CA GLY A 95 1.28 16.84 -5.44
C GLY A 95 0.89 17.16 -4.00
N LEU A 96 0.38 16.19 -3.24
CA LEU A 96 0.26 16.27 -1.78
C LEU A 96 1.48 15.58 -1.16
N PRO A 97 2.35 16.27 -0.38
CA PRO A 97 3.63 15.74 0.09
C PRO A 97 3.43 14.78 1.28
N ILE A 98 2.69 13.70 1.07
CA ILE A 98 2.44 12.64 2.06
C ILE A 98 2.55 11.26 1.42
N TYR A 99 2.79 10.27 2.26
CA TYR A 99 2.81 8.86 1.90
C TYR A 99 1.84 8.09 2.79
N VAL A 100 0.99 7.27 2.18
CA VAL A 100 -0.02 6.47 2.88
C VAL A 100 0.56 5.10 3.19
N ILE A 101 0.51 4.68 4.46
CA ILE A 101 1.14 3.45 4.94
C ILE A 101 0.31 2.22 4.52
N GLY A 102 0.96 1.28 3.86
CA GLY A 102 0.44 -0.04 3.51
C GLY A 102 0.89 -1.10 4.51
N SER A 103 1.57 -2.14 4.01
CA SER A 103 2.21 -3.18 4.83
C SER A 103 3.56 -3.54 4.19
N PRO A 104 4.69 -3.41 4.90
CA PRO A 104 6.01 -3.74 4.37
C PRO A 104 6.15 -5.22 3.98
N PHE A 105 7.02 -5.49 3.00
CA PHE A 105 7.38 -6.84 2.52
C PHE A 105 8.77 -7.29 2.94
N PHE A 106 9.51 -6.44 3.64
CA PHE A 106 10.85 -6.73 4.13
C PHE A 106 10.95 -6.43 5.62
N GLU A 107 11.85 -7.13 6.30
CA GLU A 107 12.15 -6.86 7.70
C GLU A 107 12.83 -5.49 7.88
N HIS A 108 13.66 -5.09 6.91
CA HIS A 108 14.35 -3.81 6.91
C HIS A 108 14.45 -3.27 5.48
N VAL A 109 14.12 -2.00 5.30
CA VAL A 109 14.36 -1.21 4.10
C VAL A 109 15.15 0.04 4.46
N THR A 110 16.16 0.38 3.67
CA THR A 110 16.92 1.63 3.82
C THR A 110 16.79 2.44 2.53
N ILE A 111 16.38 3.70 2.65
CA ILE A 111 16.32 4.67 1.55
C ILE A 111 17.47 5.66 1.75
N GLU A 112 18.38 5.74 0.79
CA GLU A 112 19.46 6.73 0.78
C GLU A 112 18.93 8.05 0.21
N LEU A 113 19.01 9.12 1.00
CA LEU A 113 18.43 10.43 0.67
C LEU A 113 19.45 11.42 0.08
N GLY A 114 20.72 11.01 0.00
CA GLY A 114 21.86 11.90 -0.23
C GLY A 114 22.35 12.58 1.05
N ASP A 115 23.47 13.31 0.97
CA ASP A 115 24.10 14.01 2.10
C ASP A 115 24.29 13.14 3.36
N ASP A 116 24.67 11.88 3.18
CA ASP A 116 24.82 10.85 4.22
C ASP A 116 23.54 10.58 5.06
N LYS A 117 22.39 11.12 4.65
CA LYS A 117 21.09 10.91 5.30
C LYS A 117 20.43 9.63 4.76
N LYS A 118 19.84 8.89 5.69
CA LYS A 118 19.10 7.66 5.41
C LYS A 118 17.75 7.70 6.10
N PHE A 119 16.75 7.12 5.46
CA PHE A 119 15.45 6.81 6.07
C PHE A 119 15.27 5.30 6.10
N GLU A 120 15.12 4.75 7.30
CA GLU A 120 15.00 3.32 7.54
C GLU A 120 13.56 2.95 7.89
N ILE A 121 13.08 1.84 7.33
CA ILE A 121 11.83 1.21 7.72
C ILE A 121 12.19 -0.14 8.34
N VAL A 122 11.96 -0.28 9.64
CA VAL A 122 12.34 -1.48 10.42
C VAL A 122 11.08 -2.17 10.94
N CYS A 123 10.92 -3.45 10.64
CA CYS A 123 9.75 -4.24 11.01
C CYS A 123 10.12 -5.31 12.04
N GLU A 124 9.88 -5.03 13.31
CA GLU A 124 10.01 -6.05 14.37
C GLU A 124 8.95 -7.13 14.21
N ASN A 125 9.36 -8.39 14.46
CA ASN A 125 8.50 -9.56 14.34
C ASN A 125 7.93 -9.74 12.91
N TYR A 126 8.69 -9.32 11.89
CA TYR A 126 8.31 -9.51 10.50
C TYR A 126 8.28 -11.00 10.11
N SER A 127 7.24 -11.40 9.40
CA SER A 127 7.16 -12.66 8.66
C SER A 127 6.14 -12.53 7.53
N LYS A 128 6.05 -13.55 6.67
CA LYS A 128 5.01 -13.59 5.62
C LYS A 128 3.60 -13.61 6.20
N GLU A 129 3.43 -14.20 7.37
CA GLU A 129 2.19 -14.30 8.14
C GLU A 129 1.92 -13.02 8.94
N ASN A 130 2.96 -12.45 9.54
CA ASN A 130 2.90 -11.22 10.36
C ASN A 130 2.82 -9.98 9.47
N LYS A 131 1.67 -9.81 8.81
CA LYS A 131 1.44 -8.76 7.82
C LYS A 131 0.77 -7.51 8.36
N TYR A 132 0.30 -7.52 9.61
CA TYR A 132 -0.46 -6.42 10.18
C TYR A 132 0.38 -5.60 11.16
N ILE A 133 0.32 -4.28 11.02
CA ILE A 133 1.00 -3.35 11.93
C ILE A 133 0.23 -3.31 13.25
N GLN A 134 0.93 -3.56 14.35
CA GLN A 134 0.40 -3.52 15.72
C GLN A 134 0.66 -2.18 16.38
N SER A 135 1.82 -1.59 16.15
CA SER A 135 2.21 -0.24 16.57
C SER A 135 3.31 0.28 15.65
N ALA A 136 3.54 1.59 15.70
CA ALA A 136 4.64 2.22 14.98
C ALA A 136 5.29 3.33 15.81
N THR A 137 6.57 3.58 15.56
CA THR A 137 7.26 4.78 16.02
C THR A 137 7.99 5.45 14.86
N LEU A 138 8.03 6.77 14.86
CA LEU A 138 8.81 7.57 13.92
C LEU A 138 9.85 8.35 14.73
N ASN A 139 11.13 8.05 14.51
CA ASN A 139 12.24 8.65 15.25
C ASN A 139 12.05 8.54 16.77
N GLY A 140 11.63 7.36 17.24
CA GLY A 140 11.39 7.05 18.65
C GLY A 140 10.09 7.60 19.24
N LYS A 141 9.34 8.43 18.51
CA LYS A 141 8.04 8.96 18.95
C LYS A 141 6.91 8.04 18.51
N GLU A 142 5.90 7.86 19.36
CA GLU A 142 4.71 7.07 19.01
C GLU A 142 4.08 7.59 17.71
N TRP A 143 3.84 6.68 16.77
CA TRP A 143 3.23 6.98 15.48
C TRP A 143 1.92 6.21 15.32
N ASN A 144 0.82 6.89 15.59
CA ASN A 144 -0.53 6.34 15.48
C ASN A 144 -1.31 6.98 14.32
N LYS A 145 -0.64 7.19 13.19
CA LYS A 145 -1.22 7.69 11.93
C LYS A 145 -0.95 6.68 10.81
N SER A 146 -1.86 6.61 9.84
CA SER A 146 -1.76 5.70 8.69
C SER A 146 -1.05 6.33 7.48
N TRP A 147 -0.24 7.35 7.72
CA TRP A 147 0.52 8.13 6.75
C TRP A 147 1.67 8.87 7.46
N PHE A 148 2.60 9.42 6.68
CA PHE A 148 3.65 10.37 7.12
C PHE A 148 3.94 11.38 6.00
N SER A 149 4.53 12.53 6.32
CA SER A 149 4.82 13.59 5.35
C SER A 149 6.13 13.35 4.59
N HIS A 150 6.31 14.04 3.47
CA HIS A 150 7.58 14.05 2.76
C HIS A 150 8.71 14.65 3.60
N ASP A 151 8.43 15.70 4.38
CA ASP A 151 9.40 16.30 5.28
C ASP A 151 9.88 15.29 6.35
N GLU A 152 8.97 14.47 6.87
CA GLU A 152 9.30 13.39 7.81
C GLU A 152 10.24 12.35 7.20
N LEU A 153 10.06 12.02 5.93
CA LEU A 153 10.98 11.16 5.19
C LEU A 153 12.33 11.84 4.97
N MET A 154 12.33 13.09 4.50
CA MET A 154 13.56 13.82 4.12
C MET A 154 14.43 14.22 5.32
N MET A 155 13.87 14.29 6.52
CA MET A 155 14.65 14.39 7.76
C MET A 155 15.50 13.14 8.03
N GLY A 156 15.18 12.02 7.40
CA GLY A 156 15.81 10.73 7.65
C GLY A 156 15.42 10.14 9.01
N GLY A 157 16.25 9.21 9.48
CA GLY A 157 16.02 8.46 10.70
C GLY A 157 15.26 7.17 10.44
N GLN A 158 14.30 6.82 11.30
CA GLN A 158 13.69 5.50 11.34
C GLN A 158 12.18 5.52 11.59
N LEU A 159 11.44 4.86 10.70
CA LEU A 159 10.06 4.44 10.90
C LEU A 159 10.05 2.95 11.29
N LYS A 160 9.71 2.68 12.55
CA LYS A 160 9.72 1.34 13.11
C LYS A 160 8.30 0.82 13.27
N PHE A 161 8.05 -0.39 12.81
CA PHE A 161 6.79 -1.12 12.97
C PHE A 161 6.97 -2.34 13.86
N VAL A 162 5.95 -2.62 14.69
CA VAL A 162 5.81 -3.94 15.33
C VAL A 162 4.73 -4.71 14.57
N MET A 163 5.08 -5.87 14.04
CA MET A 163 4.22 -6.66 13.16
C MET A 163 3.50 -7.79 13.91
N GLY A 164 2.36 -8.24 13.37
CA GLY A 164 1.57 -9.34 13.91
C GLY A 164 0.68 -10.03 12.88
N ASN A 165 0.22 -11.24 13.19
CA ASN A 165 -0.58 -12.09 12.29
C ASN A 165 -2.09 -11.78 12.31
N LYS A 166 -2.55 -10.93 13.23
CA LYS A 166 -3.95 -10.50 13.36
C LYS A 166 -4.05 -8.99 13.18
N ALA A 167 -5.14 -8.56 12.54
CA ALA A 167 -5.43 -7.15 12.35
C ALA A 167 -5.57 -6.44 13.69
N ASN A 168 -4.76 -5.40 13.92
CA ASN A 168 -5.00 -4.44 14.99
C ASN A 168 -5.94 -3.34 14.48
N LYS A 169 -7.19 -3.33 14.96
CA LYS A 169 -8.17 -2.29 14.57
C LYS A 169 -7.99 -0.98 15.34
N LYS A 170 -7.13 -0.95 16.36
CA LYS A 170 -6.87 0.25 17.18
C LYS A 170 -5.77 1.12 16.58
N TRP A 171 -4.71 0.51 16.04
CA TRP A 171 -3.63 1.27 15.40
C TRP A 171 -4.15 2.01 14.16
N ALA A 172 -3.97 3.32 14.16
CA ALA A 172 -4.47 4.26 13.17
C ALA A 172 -5.96 4.06 12.78
N GLY A 173 -6.77 3.61 13.75
CA GLY A 173 -8.21 3.35 13.59
C GLY A 173 -9.12 4.52 13.96
N SER A 174 -8.56 5.69 14.27
CA SER A 174 -9.30 6.92 14.57
C SER A 174 -9.47 7.78 13.31
N LEU A 175 -10.56 8.53 13.22
CA LEU A 175 -10.76 9.55 12.16
C LEU A 175 -9.68 10.66 12.20
N THR A 176 -9.04 10.88 13.35
CA THR A 176 -7.91 11.83 13.47
C THR A 176 -6.57 11.25 13.01
N SER A 177 -6.51 9.96 12.69
CA SER A 177 -5.31 9.23 12.23
C SER A 177 -5.28 8.97 10.72
N VAL A 178 -6.32 9.42 10.00
CA VAL A 178 -6.46 9.22 8.55
C VAL A 178 -5.59 10.22 7.79
N PRO A 179 -5.21 9.94 6.53
CA PRO A 179 -4.49 10.90 5.71
C PRO A 179 -5.34 12.15 5.45
N PRO A 180 -4.72 13.35 5.33
CA PRO A 180 -5.45 14.58 5.07
C PRO A 180 -6.15 14.50 3.71
N SER A 181 -7.31 15.16 3.64
CA SER A 181 -8.12 15.30 2.42
C SER A 181 -8.48 16.76 2.23
N PHE A 182 -8.74 17.17 0.99
CA PHE A 182 -9.21 18.52 0.71
C PHE A 182 -10.62 18.70 1.26
N GLU A 183 -10.84 19.76 2.03
CA GLU A 183 -12.15 20.20 2.49
C GLU A 183 -12.54 21.46 1.72
N LEU A 184 -13.74 21.44 1.12
CA LEU A 184 -14.35 22.66 0.59
C LEU A 184 -14.75 23.53 1.78
N LYS A 185 -14.13 24.71 1.88
CA LYS A 185 -14.51 25.75 2.83
C LYS A 185 -15.83 26.38 2.45
#